data_AF-A0A7C7QX00-F1
#
_entry.id   AF-A0A7C7QX00-F1
#
_cell.length_a   1.000
_cell.length_b   1.000
_cell.length_c   1.000
_cell.angle_alpha   90.00
_cell.angle_beta   90.00
_cell.angle_gamma   90.00
#
_symmetry.space_group_name_H-M   'P 1'
#
loop_
_entity.id
_entity.type
_entity.pdbx_description
1 polymer ?
#
loop_
_entity_poly.entity_id
_entity_poly.type
_entity_poly.pdbx_seq_one_letter_code
_entity_poly.pdbx_strand_id
1 'polypeptide(L)'
;YEVEEYGKVLWDFKLVGDFYYLVLARDFNPPEDFFSLDCEIFSLARISRVLRKPNLVILDLGKRKTTFIEVKNYELDRYRVVLKGGNYLNERIQKDFRVSFDEAEKIKIEEGMSNSTVKKVIEEILSNIGAQFADKEVLLSGGLSKLKGLEDLFKSVLRIPYCEPELTSAFGASLKFVFKDNSPTFKKEEISPKERKLLVVFVGLATTVFISYLLSKDFLKKEIMKTLNQQKKELFSAKFPDLPSVMVEEQLKNMKERKQSKFLELMYTVLKDLPEGVKIYRIEFKNSYLKLVGEAPESFIKNIKADSIRKTPEGNYEFEVVVR
;
A
#
# COMPACT_ATOMS: atom_id res chain seq x y z
N TYR A 1 10.08 14.14 1.33
CA TYR A 1 10.38 13.02 0.44
C TYR A 1 10.41 13.58 -0.96
N GLU A 2 11.58 13.66 -1.58
CA GLU A 2 11.67 13.94 -3.02
C GLU A 2 11.25 12.65 -3.73
N VAL A 3 10.10 12.69 -4.38
CA VAL A 3 9.73 11.69 -5.38
C VAL A 3 9.96 12.42 -6.70
N GLU A 4 11.01 12.04 -7.43
CA GLU A 4 11.55 12.77 -8.59
C GLU A 4 10.48 13.14 -9.66
N GLU A 5 9.35 12.42 -9.72
CA GLU A 5 8.24 12.70 -10.63
C GLU A 5 7.33 13.89 -10.23
N TYR A 6 7.30 14.31 -8.96
CA TYR A 6 6.26 15.23 -8.44
C TYR A 6 6.80 16.58 -7.98
N GLY A 7 8.10 16.85 -8.13
CA GLY A 7 8.73 18.08 -7.67
C GLY A 7 8.81 18.19 -6.15
N LYS A 8 9.07 19.40 -5.64
CA LYS A 8 9.09 19.65 -4.18
C LYS A 8 7.66 19.77 -3.67
N VAL A 9 7.34 18.96 -2.67
CA VAL A 9 5.99 18.89 -2.10
C VAL A 9 6.03 19.31 -0.64
N LEU A 10 5.29 20.39 -0.33
CA LEU A 10 4.89 20.73 1.02
C LEU A 10 3.59 19.99 1.34
N TRP A 11 3.53 19.35 2.49
CA TRP A 11 2.32 18.66 2.94
C TRP A 11 2.20 18.74 4.46
N ASP A 12 0.97 18.62 4.94
CA ASP A 12 0.63 18.46 6.34
C ASP A 12 -0.68 17.68 6.46
N PHE A 13 -0.92 17.08 7.62
CA PHE A 13 -2.17 16.39 7.89
C PHE A 13 -2.66 16.60 9.30
N LYS A 14 -3.97 16.44 9.48
CA LYS A 14 -4.60 16.44 10.81
C LYS A 14 -5.60 15.30 10.92
N LEU A 15 -5.53 14.57 12.03
CA LEU A 15 -6.48 13.51 12.37
C LEU A 15 -7.55 14.09 13.30
N VAL A 16 -8.82 13.96 12.92
CA VAL A 16 -9.95 14.36 13.77
C VAL A 16 -11.00 13.25 13.73
N GLY A 17 -11.17 12.56 14.86
CA GLY A 17 -11.95 11.32 14.91
C GLY A 17 -11.35 10.29 13.94
N ASP A 18 -12.19 9.77 13.04
CA ASP A 18 -11.80 8.78 12.02
C ASP A 18 -11.38 9.41 10.68
N PHE A 19 -11.31 10.74 10.58
CA PHE A 19 -11.02 11.45 9.33
C PHE A 19 -9.61 12.03 9.29
N TYR A 20 -8.95 11.85 8.14
CA TYR A 20 -7.67 12.48 7.82
C TYR A 20 -7.89 13.69 6.88
N TYR A 21 -7.44 14.85 7.33
CA TYR A 21 -7.35 16.04 6.49
C TYR A 21 -5.92 16.16 5.98
N LEU A 22 -5.65 15.66 4.77
CA LEU A 22 -4.36 15.79 4.10
C LEU A 22 -4.35 17.03 3.21
N VAL A 23 -3.33 17.86 3.33
CA VAL A 23 -3.09 18.97 2.40
C VAL A 23 -1.74 18.77 1.73
N LEU A 24 -1.73 19.01 0.43
CA LEU A 24 -0.57 18.91 -0.42
C LEU A 24 -0.45 20.16 -1.30
N ALA A 25 0.70 20.82 -1.23
CA ALA A 25 1.07 21.96 -2.05
C ALA A 25 2.35 21.62 -2.82
N ARG A 26 2.23 21.57 -4.14
CA ARG A 26 3.33 21.31 -5.06
C ARG A 26 4.01 22.61 -5.46
N ASP A 27 5.34 22.58 -5.52
CA ASP A 27 6.19 23.69 -5.99
C ASP A 27 5.88 25.03 -5.29
N PHE A 28 5.47 24.94 -4.02
CA PHE A 28 5.14 26.09 -3.17
C PHE A 28 6.25 26.28 -2.14
N ASN A 29 6.93 27.43 -2.23
CA ASN A 29 7.86 27.88 -1.20
C ASN A 29 7.12 28.89 -0.31
N PRO A 30 6.90 28.56 0.99
CA PRO A 30 6.35 29.52 1.93
C PRO A 30 7.19 30.80 1.96
N PRO A 31 6.57 31.99 2.03
CA PRO A 31 7.30 33.25 2.25
C PRO A 31 8.14 33.17 3.52
N GLU A 32 9.29 33.84 3.60
CA GLU A 32 10.15 33.77 4.80
C GLU A 32 9.50 34.35 6.05
N ASP A 33 8.57 35.30 5.88
CA ASP A 33 7.89 36.07 6.92
C ASP A 33 6.51 35.51 7.31
N PHE A 34 6.19 34.27 6.91
CA PHE A 34 4.90 33.66 7.27
C PHE A 34 4.82 33.26 8.75
N PHE A 35 3.71 33.60 9.42
CA PHE A 35 3.45 33.10 10.78
C PHE A 35 2.86 31.69 10.79
N SER A 36 1.96 31.40 9.84
CA SER A 36 1.34 30.09 9.65
C SER A 36 0.72 30.00 8.26
N LEU A 37 0.69 28.78 7.73
CA LEU A 37 0.00 28.48 6.48
C LEU A 37 -1.41 28.00 6.78
N ASP A 38 -2.32 28.32 5.87
CA ASP A 38 -3.70 27.93 5.96
C ASP A 38 -4.27 27.65 4.57
N CYS A 39 -5.27 26.78 4.50
CA CYS A 39 -5.94 26.50 3.24
C CYS A 39 -7.22 27.32 3.16
N GLU A 40 -7.40 28.00 2.03
CA GLU A 40 -8.56 28.87 1.77
C GLU A 40 -9.89 28.22 2.17
N ILE A 41 -10.08 26.92 1.91
CA ILE A 41 -11.33 26.22 2.23
C ILE A 41 -11.64 26.21 3.73
N PHE A 42 -10.62 26.07 4.59
CA PHE A 42 -10.77 26.14 6.04
C PHE A 42 -10.93 27.59 6.48
N SER A 43 -10.15 28.51 5.89
CA SER A 43 -10.25 29.95 6.14
C SER A 43 -11.68 30.44 5.93
N LEU A 44 -12.27 30.16 4.76
CA LEU A 44 -13.63 30.52 4.43
C LEU A 44 -14.65 29.79 5.33
N ALA A 45 -14.47 28.51 5.62
CA ALA A 45 -15.38 27.77 6.51
C ALA A 45 -15.48 28.40 7.91
N ARG A 46 -14.40 29.01 8.44
CA ARG A 46 -14.43 29.68 9.76
C ARG A 46 -15.39 30.86 9.83
N ILE A 47 -15.76 31.47 8.69
CA ILE A 47 -16.73 32.57 8.66
C ILE A 47 -18.09 32.16 9.23
N SER A 48 -18.46 30.87 9.11
CA SER A 48 -19.66 30.32 9.75
C SER A 48 -19.75 30.63 11.25
N ARG A 49 -18.61 30.58 11.96
CA ARG A 49 -18.52 30.88 13.40
C ARG A 49 -18.71 32.36 13.69
N VAL A 50 -18.12 33.22 12.85
CA VAL A 50 -18.29 34.68 12.93
C VAL A 50 -19.75 35.07 12.78
N LEU A 51 -20.43 34.50 11.78
CA LEU A 51 -21.84 34.75 11.50
C LEU A 51 -22.79 33.99 12.42
N ARG A 52 -22.28 33.16 13.34
CA ARG A 52 -23.05 32.26 14.22
C ARG A 52 -24.02 31.35 13.45
N LYS A 53 -23.64 30.93 12.25
CA LYS A 53 -24.40 30.05 11.36
C LYS A 53 -23.75 28.67 11.35
N PRO A 54 -24.25 27.66 12.12
CA PRO A 54 -23.63 26.34 12.17
C PRO A 54 -23.65 25.63 10.81
N ASN A 55 -24.67 25.90 9.99
CA ASN A 55 -24.79 25.40 8.64
C ASN A 55 -24.76 26.58 7.68
N LEU A 56 -23.83 26.57 6.73
CA LEU A 56 -23.62 27.69 5.81
C LEU A 56 -23.08 27.19 4.47
N VAL A 57 -23.63 27.70 3.38
CA VAL A 57 -23.02 27.57 2.06
C VAL A 57 -22.27 28.84 1.72
N ILE A 58 -21.04 28.71 1.25
CA ILE A 58 -20.18 29.82 0.86
C ILE A 58 -19.79 29.63 -0.60
N LEU A 59 -19.93 30.69 -1.37
CA LEU A 59 -19.50 30.74 -2.76
C LEU A 59 -18.53 31.92 -2.92
N ASP A 60 -17.24 31.60 -2.98
CA ASP A 60 -16.17 32.56 -3.26
C ASP A 60 -15.91 32.62 -4.76
N LEU A 61 -16.28 33.73 -5.38
CA LEU A 61 -16.19 33.99 -6.81
C LEU A 61 -14.96 34.87 -7.07
N GLY A 62 -13.81 34.22 -7.22
CA GLY A 62 -12.52 34.88 -7.45
C GLY A 62 -12.24 35.22 -8.91
N LYS A 63 -11.06 35.80 -9.16
CA LYS A 63 -10.59 36.16 -10.51
C LYS A 63 -10.30 34.94 -11.39
N ARG A 64 -9.65 33.91 -10.84
CA ARG A 64 -9.17 32.73 -11.59
C ARG A 64 -9.95 31.45 -11.27
N LYS A 65 -10.63 31.40 -10.14
CA LYS A 65 -11.33 30.23 -9.64
C LYS A 65 -12.58 30.64 -8.88
N THR A 66 -13.47 29.67 -8.73
CA THR A 66 -14.64 29.75 -7.87
C THR A 66 -14.56 28.61 -6.86
N THR A 67 -14.67 28.95 -5.58
CA THR A 67 -14.61 27.99 -4.47
C THR A 67 -15.99 27.88 -3.83
N PHE A 68 -16.56 26.68 -3.89
CA PHE A 68 -17.78 26.32 -3.17
C PHE A 68 -17.43 25.59 -1.89
N ILE A 69 -18.07 25.96 -0.79
CA ILE A 69 -17.90 25.34 0.52
C ILE A 69 -19.27 25.13 1.16
N GLU A 70 -19.48 23.95 1.73
CA GLU A 70 -20.56 23.69 2.66
C GLU A 70 -19.98 23.42 4.04
N VAL A 71 -20.54 24.14 5.01
CA VAL A 71 -20.24 24.00 6.43
C VAL A 71 -21.43 23.32 7.09
N LYS A 72 -21.17 22.33 7.94
CA LYS A 72 -22.16 21.74 8.84
C LYS A 72 -21.62 21.71 10.26
N ASN A 73 -22.45 22.12 11.23
CA ASN A 73 -22.06 22.21 12.64
C ASN A 73 -20.72 22.96 12.86
N TYR A 74 -20.52 24.07 12.14
CA TYR A 74 -19.29 24.87 12.11
C TYR A 74 -18.05 24.18 11.52
N GLU A 75 -18.16 22.95 11.01
CA GLU A 75 -17.05 22.24 10.38
C GLU A 75 -17.19 22.20 8.85
N LEU A 76 -16.05 22.17 8.17
CA LEU A 76 -16.00 21.96 6.73
C LEU A 76 -16.57 20.56 6.41
N ASP A 77 -17.70 20.50 5.70
CA ASP A 77 -18.37 19.25 5.32
C ASP A 77 -17.96 18.82 3.91
N ARG A 78 -18.08 19.74 2.94
CA ARG A 78 -17.61 19.50 1.57
C ARG A 78 -17.15 20.80 0.92
N TYR A 79 -16.30 20.68 -0.08
CA TYR A 79 -15.93 21.80 -0.92
C TYR A 79 -15.73 21.36 -2.36
N ARG A 80 -15.75 22.32 -3.28
CA ARG A 80 -15.35 22.12 -4.67
C ARG A 80 -14.71 23.39 -5.20
N VAL A 81 -13.62 23.22 -5.94
CA VAL A 81 -12.95 24.34 -6.63
C VAL A 81 -13.13 24.14 -8.12
N VAL A 82 -13.65 25.15 -8.80
CA VAL A 82 -13.71 25.23 -10.26
C VAL A 82 -12.68 26.25 -10.70
N LEU A 83 -11.77 25.89 -11.61
CA LEU A 83 -10.75 26.80 -12.16
C LEU A 83 -11.32 27.76 -13.22
N LYS A 84 -12.46 28.37 -12.89
CA LYS A 84 -13.18 29.37 -13.69
C LYS A 84 -13.65 30.47 -12.73
N GLY A 85 -13.40 31.72 -13.10
CA GLY A 85 -13.77 32.90 -12.32
C GLY A 85 -13.92 34.13 -13.22
N GLY A 86 -13.66 35.32 -12.69
CA GLY A 86 -13.81 36.58 -13.45
C GLY A 86 -13.04 36.63 -14.79
N ASN A 87 -11.82 36.09 -14.87
CA ASN A 87 -11.04 36.05 -16.11
C ASN A 87 -11.70 35.20 -17.19
N TYR A 88 -12.23 34.03 -16.80
CA TYR A 88 -12.92 33.14 -17.73
C TYR A 88 -14.15 33.81 -18.35
N LEU A 89 -14.84 34.61 -17.54
CA LEU A 89 -15.99 35.38 -17.98
C LEU A 89 -15.60 36.50 -18.95
N ASN A 90 -14.53 37.25 -18.66
CA ASN A 90 -14.00 38.25 -19.58
C ASN A 90 -13.56 37.63 -20.91
N GLU A 91 -12.85 36.51 -20.89
CA GLU A 91 -12.43 35.80 -22.09
C GLU A 91 -13.62 35.38 -22.97
N ARG A 92 -14.77 35.05 -22.36
CA ARG A 92 -15.99 34.72 -23.11
C ARG A 92 -16.63 35.96 -23.73
N ILE A 93 -16.72 37.06 -22.98
CA ILE A 93 -17.21 38.34 -23.51
C ILE A 93 -16.33 38.84 -24.65
N GLN A 94 -15.00 38.79 -24.52
CA GLN A 94 -14.09 39.16 -25.59
C GLN A 94 -14.34 38.37 -26.88
N LYS A 95 -14.56 37.05 -26.76
CA LYS A 95 -14.84 36.19 -27.92
C LYS A 95 -16.19 36.50 -28.56
N ASP A 96 -17.22 36.68 -27.74
CA ASP A 96 -18.59 36.86 -28.23
C ASP A 96 -18.81 38.26 -28.83
N PHE A 97 -18.23 39.29 -28.20
CA PHE A 97 -18.38 40.70 -28.60
C PHE A 97 -17.22 41.24 -29.45
N ARG A 98 -16.13 40.47 -29.60
CA ARG A 98 -14.89 40.86 -30.33
C ARG A 98 -14.27 42.15 -29.81
N VAL A 99 -14.22 42.29 -28.49
CA VAL A 99 -13.70 43.47 -27.77
C VAL A 99 -12.38 43.17 -27.05
N SER A 100 -11.69 44.23 -26.63
CA SER A 100 -10.51 44.12 -25.77
C SER A 100 -10.86 43.58 -24.36
N PHE A 101 -9.85 43.17 -23.59
CA PHE A 101 -10.08 42.64 -22.25
C PHE A 101 -10.64 43.71 -21.31
N ASP A 102 -10.18 44.95 -21.44
CA ASP A 102 -10.63 46.08 -20.64
C ASP A 102 -12.07 46.46 -20.98
N GLU A 103 -12.44 46.43 -22.26
CA GLU A 103 -13.84 46.60 -22.68
C GLU A 103 -14.73 45.46 -22.19
N ALA A 104 -14.24 44.21 -22.21
CA ALA A 104 -14.97 43.08 -21.65
C ALA A 104 -15.20 43.20 -20.14
N GLU A 105 -14.21 43.71 -19.38
CA GLU A 105 -14.36 44.02 -17.96
C GLU A 105 -15.43 45.09 -17.74
N LYS A 106 -15.46 46.15 -18.57
CA LYS A 106 -16.50 47.19 -18.50
C LYS A 106 -17.89 46.63 -18.76
N ILE A 107 -18.08 45.88 -19.84
CA ILE A 107 -19.36 45.21 -20.17
C ILE A 107 -19.81 44.34 -18.99
N LYS A 108 -18.90 43.53 -18.43
CA LYS A 108 -19.20 42.68 -17.26
C LYS A 108 -19.70 43.49 -16.06
N ILE A 109 -19.02 44.59 -15.72
CA ILE A 109 -19.35 45.42 -14.54
C ILE A 109 -20.66 46.20 -14.78
N GLU A 110 -20.83 46.76 -15.98
CA GLU A 110 -21.95 47.62 -16.33
C GLU A 110 -23.25 46.83 -16.46
N GLU A 111 -23.22 45.75 -17.25
CA GLU A 111 -24.40 44.95 -17.59
C GLU A 111 -24.67 43.82 -16.58
N GLY A 112 -23.64 43.23 -15.96
CA GLY A 112 -23.80 42.13 -15.01
C GLY A 112 -24.61 40.95 -15.56
N MET A 113 -25.53 40.41 -14.75
CA MET A 113 -26.39 39.28 -15.12
C MET A 113 -27.44 39.61 -16.21
N SER A 114 -27.63 40.88 -16.58
CA SER A 114 -28.50 41.25 -17.70
C SER A 114 -27.88 40.88 -19.06
N ASN A 115 -26.55 40.75 -19.12
CA ASN A 115 -25.84 40.27 -20.30
C ASN A 115 -26.00 38.74 -20.43
N SER A 116 -26.50 38.28 -21.58
CA SER A 116 -26.77 36.86 -21.80
C SER A 116 -25.52 35.97 -21.78
N THR A 117 -24.35 36.49 -22.19
CA THR A 117 -23.08 35.76 -22.13
C THR A 117 -22.64 35.62 -20.67
N VAL A 118 -22.72 36.69 -19.88
CA VAL A 118 -22.40 36.67 -18.45
C VAL A 118 -23.26 35.64 -17.72
N LYS A 119 -24.58 35.68 -17.93
CA LYS A 119 -25.52 34.75 -17.32
C LYS A 119 -25.19 33.29 -17.65
N LYS A 120 -24.98 32.97 -18.93
CA LYS A 120 -24.62 31.61 -19.36
C LYS A 120 -23.33 31.11 -18.71
N VAL A 121 -22.31 31.97 -18.61
CA VAL A 121 -21.03 31.59 -18.00
C VAL A 121 -21.18 31.36 -16.49
N ILE A 122 -21.95 32.20 -15.79
CA ILE A 122 -22.22 31.99 -14.36
C ILE A 122 -22.98 30.68 -14.15
N GLU A 123 -24.02 30.41 -14.94
CA GLU A 123 -24.77 29.14 -14.92
C GLU A 123 -23.85 27.94 -15.16
N GLU A 124 -22.91 28.06 -16.10
CA GLU A 124 -21.89 27.02 -16.37
C GLU A 124 -20.93 26.81 -15.19
N ILE A 125 -20.50 27.88 -14.53
CA ILE A 125 -19.66 27.78 -13.32
C ILE A 125 -20.43 27.07 -12.21
N LEU A 126 -21.69 27.46 -11.98
CA LEU A 126 -22.55 26.87 -10.96
C LEU A 126 -22.89 25.40 -11.26
N SER A 127 -23.15 25.06 -12.53
CA SER A 127 -23.38 23.66 -12.94
C SER A 127 -22.14 22.80 -12.73
N ASN A 128 -20.95 23.36 -13.00
CA ASN A 128 -19.67 22.69 -12.77
C ASN A 128 -19.37 22.48 -11.29
N ILE A 129 -20.02 23.21 -10.37
CA ILE A 129 -19.94 22.94 -8.93
C ILE A 129 -20.78 21.69 -8.57
N GLY A 130 -21.88 21.44 -9.28
CA GLY A 130 -22.74 20.28 -9.03
C GLY A 130 -23.51 20.36 -7.70
N ALA A 131 -23.78 21.57 -7.21
CA ALA A 131 -24.62 21.82 -6.04
C ALA A 131 -25.91 22.52 -6.45
N GLN A 132 -27.01 22.21 -5.75
CA GLN A 132 -28.26 22.93 -5.89
C GLN A 132 -28.26 24.12 -4.92
N PHE A 133 -28.48 25.31 -5.48
CA PHE A 133 -28.42 26.58 -4.75
C PHE A 133 -29.78 27.25 -4.55
N ALA A 134 -30.79 26.85 -5.33
CA ALA A 134 -32.08 27.53 -5.40
C ALA A 134 -32.78 27.68 -4.03
N ASP A 135 -32.63 26.71 -3.13
CA ASP A 135 -33.27 26.73 -1.80
C ASP A 135 -32.34 27.10 -0.66
N LYS A 136 -31.07 27.43 -0.95
CA LYS A 136 -30.04 27.64 0.06
C LYS A 136 -29.79 29.12 0.32
N GLU A 137 -29.54 29.43 1.58
CA GLU A 137 -28.92 30.70 1.98
C GLU A 137 -27.42 30.61 1.67
N VAL A 138 -26.92 31.54 0.87
CA VAL A 138 -25.54 31.51 0.35
C VAL A 138 -24.79 32.76 0.78
N LEU A 139 -23.65 32.57 1.43
CA LEU A 139 -22.68 33.64 1.62
C LEU A 139 -21.91 33.86 0.32
N LEU A 140 -22.08 35.04 -0.28
CA LEU A 140 -21.36 35.43 -1.49
C LEU A 140 -20.08 36.19 -1.14
N SER A 141 -18.96 35.68 -1.66
CA SER A 141 -17.60 36.15 -1.38
C SER A 141 -16.76 36.28 -2.67
N GLY A 142 -15.60 36.91 -2.62
CA GLY A 142 -14.75 37.16 -3.79
C GLY A 142 -15.25 38.31 -4.67
N GLY A 143 -14.38 38.84 -5.54
CA GLY A 143 -14.68 40.06 -6.30
C GLY A 143 -15.82 39.93 -7.30
N LEU A 144 -15.95 38.77 -7.93
CA LEU A 144 -17.05 38.51 -8.88
C LEU A 144 -18.41 38.38 -8.17
N SER A 145 -18.44 38.26 -6.83
CA SER A 145 -19.71 38.30 -6.10
C SER A 145 -20.42 39.64 -6.11
N LYS A 146 -19.75 40.72 -6.55
CA LYS A 146 -20.32 42.06 -6.71
C LYS A 146 -21.05 42.25 -8.04
N LEU A 147 -21.11 41.21 -8.86
CA LEU A 147 -21.79 41.24 -10.17
C LEU A 147 -23.28 41.58 -9.99
N LYS A 148 -23.75 42.61 -10.72
CA LYS A 148 -25.15 43.07 -10.65
C LYS A 148 -26.12 41.95 -11.02
N GLY A 149 -27.16 41.73 -10.22
CA GLY A 149 -28.19 40.71 -10.43
C GLY A 149 -27.76 39.27 -10.11
N LEU A 150 -26.55 39.05 -9.60
CA LEU A 150 -26.09 37.70 -9.21
C LEU A 150 -26.89 37.14 -8.03
N GLU A 151 -27.31 38.01 -7.10
CA GLU A 151 -28.08 37.65 -5.92
C GLU A 151 -29.45 37.05 -6.24
N ASP A 152 -30.03 37.40 -7.39
CA ASP A 152 -31.32 36.88 -7.87
C ASP A 152 -31.30 35.37 -8.17
N LEU A 153 -30.10 34.77 -8.27
CA LEU A 153 -29.95 33.32 -8.46
C LEU A 153 -30.17 32.50 -7.18
N PHE A 154 -30.23 33.15 -6.02
CA PHE A 154 -30.24 32.48 -4.72
C PHE A 154 -31.48 32.88 -3.92
N LYS A 155 -31.98 31.97 -3.08
CA LYS A 155 -33.12 32.27 -2.19
C LYS A 155 -32.83 33.42 -1.22
N SER A 156 -31.61 33.43 -0.69
CA SER A 156 -31.14 34.44 0.25
C SER A 156 -29.63 34.55 0.13
N VAL A 157 -29.13 35.79 0.11
CA VAL A 157 -27.70 36.10 0.07
C VAL A 157 -27.27 36.68 1.40
N LEU A 158 -26.21 36.11 1.96
CA LEU A 158 -25.49 36.67 3.09
C LEU A 158 -24.27 37.45 2.59
N ARG A 159 -23.88 38.46 3.37
CA ARG A 159 -22.65 39.23 3.21
C ARG A 159 -21.96 39.35 4.56
N ILE A 160 -20.64 39.46 4.56
CA ILE A 160 -19.86 39.71 5.78
C ILE A 160 -19.87 41.21 6.05
N PRO A 161 -20.28 41.67 7.23
CA PRO A 161 -20.32 43.09 7.55
C PRO A 161 -18.95 43.69 7.91
N TYR A 162 -17.93 42.84 8.11
CA TYR A 162 -16.62 43.22 8.64
C TYR A 162 -15.55 43.46 7.58
N CYS A 163 -15.77 43.05 6.33
CA CYS A 163 -14.81 43.21 5.26
C CYS A 163 -15.47 43.16 3.88
N GLU A 164 -14.76 43.70 2.89
CA GLU A 164 -15.13 43.53 1.49
C GLU A 164 -15.14 42.04 1.08
N PRO A 165 -16.02 41.61 0.16
CA PRO A 165 -16.10 40.23 -0.30
C PRO A 165 -14.76 39.62 -0.71
N GLU A 166 -13.89 40.38 -1.38
CA GLU A 166 -12.55 39.97 -1.83
C GLU A 166 -11.61 39.60 -0.68
N LEU A 167 -11.84 40.15 0.51
CA LEU A 167 -10.98 39.99 1.68
C LEU A 167 -11.47 38.89 2.62
N THR A 168 -12.61 38.27 2.34
CA THR A 168 -13.24 37.25 3.19
C THR A 168 -12.30 36.08 3.50
N SER A 169 -11.56 35.58 2.50
CA SER A 169 -10.61 34.49 2.69
C SER A 169 -9.48 34.88 3.65
N ALA A 170 -8.91 36.08 3.47
CA ALA A 170 -7.87 36.61 4.35
C ALA A 170 -8.40 36.85 5.78
N PHE A 171 -9.63 37.36 5.90
CA PHE A 171 -10.31 37.52 7.19
C PHE A 171 -10.55 36.16 7.87
N GLY A 172 -10.98 35.15 7.12
CA GLY A 172 -11.11 33.78 7.62
C GLY A 172 -9.78 33.17 8.07
N ALA A 173 -8.69 33.48 7.39
CA ALA A 173 -7.35 33.01 7.72
C ALA A 173 -6.80 33.65 9.01
N SER A 174 -7.05 34.95 9.23
CA SER A 174 -6.62 35.62 10.47
C SER A 174 -7.30 35.07 11.72
N LEU A 175 -8.48 34.46 11.56
CA LEU A 175 -9.24 33.84 12.64
C LEU A 175 -8.76 32.42 13.01
N LYS A 176 -7.74 31.88 12.34
CA LYS A 176 -7.20 30.54 12.60
C LYS A 176 -6.82 30.29 14.07
N PHE A 177 -6.31 31.33 14.74
CA PHE A 177 -5.89 31.24 16.15
C PHE A 177 -6.98 31.62 17.14
N VAL A 178 -8.09 32.19 16.64
CA VAL A 178 -9.26 32.57 17.44
C VAL A 178 -10.21 31.38 17.54
N PHE A 179 -10.44 30.68 16.42
CA PHE A 179 -11.30 29.51 16.35
C PHE A 179 -10.51 28.25 16.11
N LYS A 180 -10.63 27.28 17.03
CA LYS A 180 -10.17 25.92 16.78
C LYS A 180 -11.04 25.28 15.71
N ASP A 181 -10.39 24.70 14.70
CA ASP A 181 -11.02 23.95 13.62
C ASP A 181 -10.18 22.71 13.26
N ASN A 182 -10.59 22.00 12.21
CA ASN A 182 -9.93 20.81 11.71
C ASN A 182 -8.83 21.09 10.67
N SER A 183 -8.40 22.35 10.51
CA SER A 183 -7.34 22.69 9.55
C SER A 183 -5.97 22.16 9.99
N PRO A 184 -5.15 21.64 9.05
CA PRO A 184 -3.72 21.39 9.28
C PRO A 184 -2.97 22.68 9.60
N THR A 185 -1.91 22.59 10.40
CA THR A 185 -1.20 23.77 10.95
C THR A 185 0.09 24.10 10.20
N PHE A 186 0.59 23.15 9.40
CA PHE A 186 1.89 23.13 8.73
C PHE A 186 3.07 23.36 9.69
N LYS A 187 2.84 23.17 10.99
CA LYS A 187 3.90 23.13 11.99
C LYS A 187 4.25 21.66 12.18
N LYS A 188 5.54 21.34 12.01
CA LYS A 188 6.06 20.07 12.49
C LYS A 188 5.93 20.11 14.02
N GLU A 189 4.89 19.48 14.55
CA GLU A 189 4.81 19.23 15.98
C GLU A 189 6.02 18.35 16.32
N GLU A 190 6.95 18.90 17.10
CA GLU A 190 8.01 18.08 17.65
C GLU A 190 7.36 17.05 18.57
N ILE A 191 7.42 15.77 18.18
CA ILE A 191 6.93 14.66 18.99
C ILE A 191 7.45 14.86 20.41
N SER A 192 6.54 15.01 21.37
CA SER A 192 6.92 15.31 22.74
C SER A 192 7.82 14.20 23.29
N PRO A 193 8.67 14.47 24.29
CA PRO A 193 9.51 13.43 24.89
C PRO A 193 8.70 12.22 25.41
N LYS A 194 7.44 12.44 25.82
CA LYS A 194 6.52 11.38 26.25
C LYS A 194 6.03 10.53 25.08
N GLU A 195 5.61 11.15 23.98
CA GLU A 195 5.16 10.44 22.78
C GLU A 195 6.31 9.70 22.10
N ARG A 196 7.54 10.25 22.10
CA ARG A 196 8.73 9.54 21.62
C ARG A 196 8.98 8.26 22.42
N LYS A 197 8.90 8.33 23.76
CA LYS A 197 9.04 7.14 24.62
C LYS A 197 7.96 6.11 24.31
N LEU A 198 6.70 6.55 24.17
CA LEU A 198 5.59 5.67 23.85
C LEU A 198 5.77 4.98 22.49
N LEU A 199 6.18 5.73 21.47
CA LEU A 199 6.44 5.23 20.13
C LEU A 199 7.61 4.22 20.13
N VAL A 200 8.69 4.50 20.86
CA VAL A 200 9.80 3.55 21.04
C VAL A 200 9.33 2.27 21.73
N VAL A 201 8.46 2.37 22.74
CA VAL A 201 7.88 1.19 23.40
C VAL A 201 7.04 0.37 22.42
N PHE A 202 6.16 1.01 21.64
CA PHE A 202 5.32 0.31 20.65
C PHE A 202 6.15 -0.34 19.54
N VAL A 203 7.12 0.36 18.98
CA VAL A 203 8.03 -0.18 17.97
C VAL A 203 8.86 -1.32 18.55
N GLY A 204 9.35 -1.16 19.78
CA GLY A 204 10.05 -2.22 20.51
C GLY A 204 9.18 -3.46 20.68
N LEU A 205 7.96 -3.30 21.18
CA LEU A 205 7.02 -4.40 21.39
C LEU A 205 6.68 -5.13 20.08
N ALA A 206 6.37 -4.37 19.02
CA ALA A 206 6.09 -4.92 17.70
C ALA A 206 7.28 -5.71 17.14
N THR A 207 8.49 -5.18 17.30
CA THR A 207 9.73 -5.84 16.88
C THR A 207 9.98 -7.12 17.68
N THR A 208 9.77 -7.09 19.00
CA THR A 208 9.91 -8.28 19.85
C THR A 208 8.90 -9.36 19.46
N VAL A 209 7.62 -9.00 19.28
CA VAL A 209 6.58 -9.95 18.82
C VAL A 209 6.96 -10.56 17.47
N PHE A 210 7.44 -9.75 16.52
CA PHE A 210 7.88 -10.22 15.21
C PHE A 210 9.06 -11.20 15.31
N ILE A 211 10.09 -10.88 16.12
CA ILE A 211 11.24 -11.76 16.34
C ILE A 211 10.82 -13.05 17.04
N SER A 212 9.98 -12.97 18.09
CA SER A 212 9.45 -14.14 18.79
C SER A 212 8.65 -15.04 17.86
N TYR A 213 7.86 -14.48 16.94
CA TYR A 213 7.16 -15.24 15.92
C TYR A 213 8.12 -15.96 14.98
N LEU A 214 9.18 -15.28 14.49
CA LEU A 214 10.17 -15.90 13.62
C LEU A 214 10.92 -17.05 14.31
N LEU A 215 11.34 -16.87 15.57
CA LEU A 215 12.05 -17.89 16.33
C LEU A 215 11.15 -19.08 16.71
N SER A 216 9.90 -18.82 17.09
CA SER A 216 8.94 -19.87 17.47
C SER A 216 8.45 -20.68 16.27
N LYS A 217 8.41 -20.09 15.06
CA LYS A 217 7.99 -20.78 13.84
C LYS A 217 8.83 -22.02 13.56
N ASP A 218 10.14 -21.95 13.72
CA ASP A 218 11.03 -23.09 13.47
C ASP A 218 10.93 -24.16 14.56
N PHE A 219 10.71 -23.75 15.81
CA PHE A 219 10.48 -24.68 16.93
C PHE A 219 9.16 -25.43 16.76
N LEU A 220 8.06 -24.70 16.53
CA LEU A 220 6.73 -25.27 16.28
C LEU A 220 6.74 -26.19 15.05
N LYS A 221 7.42 -25.79 13.97
CA LYS A 221 7.56 -26.64 12.78
C LYS A 221 8.29 -27.95 13.09
N LYS A 222 9.36 -27.93 13.90
CA LYS A 222 10.07 -29.14 14.31
C LYS A 222 9.20 -30.04 15.18
N GLU A 223 8.46 -29.49 16.12
CA GLU A 223 7.61 -30.25 17.03
C GLU A 223 6.41 -30.87 16.31
N ILE A 224 5.74 -30.11 15.43
CA ILE A 224 4.67 -30.61 14.56
C ILE A 224 5.18 -31.71 13.63
N MET A 225 6.37 -31.55 13.03
CA MET A 225 6.98 -32.58 12.19
C MET A 225 7.35 -33.84 12.98
N LYS A 226 7.79 -33.71 14.24
CA LYS A 226 8.07 -34.84 15.11
C LYS A 226 6.81 -35.65 15.39
N THR A 227 5.71 -34.97 15.76
CA THR A 227 4.41 -35.60 16.01
C THR A 227 3.84 -36.25 14.75
N LEU A 228 3.89 -35.57 13.61
CA LEU A 228 3.47 -36.11 12.32
C LEU A 228 4.28 -37.35 11.92
N ASN A 229 5.60 -37.33 12.10
CA ASN A 229 6.44 -38.48 11.80
C ASN A 229 6.14 -39.66 12.72
N GLN A 230 5.82 -39.41 14.00
CA GLN A 230 5.44 -40.46 14.93
C GLN A 230 4.08 -41.09 14.56
N GLN A 231 3.07 -40.27 14.26
CA GLN A 231 1.78 -40.75 13.76
C GLN A 231 1.91 -41.53 12.44
N LYS A 232 2.74 -41.05 11.51
CA LYS A 232 3.04 -41.77 10.26
C LYS A 232 3.63 -43.16 10.53
N LYS A 233 4.56 -43.28 11.48
CA LYS A 233 5.15 -44.57 11.88
C LYS A 233 4.11 -45.50 12.50
N GLU A 234 3.31 -45.01 13.43
CA GLU A 234 2.25 -45.79 14.09
C GLU A 234 1.21 -46.31 13.08
N LEU A 235 0.73 -45.44 12.18
CA LEU A 235 -0.21 -45.82 11.13
C LEU A 235 0.40 -46.81 10.12
N PHE A 236 1.70 -46.68 9.82
CA PHE A 236 2.40 -47.61 8.94
C PHE A 236 2.56 -48.98 9.60
N SER A 237 3.05 -49.04 10.83
CA SER A 237 3.19 -50.29 11.60
C SER A 237 1.85 -50.99 11.80
N ALA A 238 0.76 -50.25 12.01
CA ALA A 238 -0.57 -50.82 12.11
C ALA A 238 -1.06 -51.48 10.80
N LYS A 239 -0.65 -50.94 9.64
CA LYS A 239 -1.04 -51.49 8.32
C LYS A 239 -0.06 -52.53 7.78
N PHE A 240 1.20 -52.48 8.20
CA PHE A 240 2.29 -53.33 7.71
C PHE A 240 3.16 -53.82 8.89
N PRO A 241 2.64 -54.75 9.70
CA PRO A 241 3.29 -55.17 10.95
C PRO A 241 4.64 -55.88 10.74
N ASP A 242 4.83 -56.52 9.59
CA ASP A 242 6.04 -57.29 9.28
C ASP A 242 7.15 -56.45 8.63
N LEU A 243 6.92 -55.15 8.38
CA LEU A 243 7.88 -54.25 7.74
C LEU A 243 8.50 -53.27 8.76
N PRO A 244 9.84 -53.11 8.76
CA PRO A 244 10.50 -52.15 9.64
C PRO A 244 10.12 -50.72 9.24
N SER A 245 9.63 -49.96 10.23
CA SER A 245 9.15 -48.56 10.14
C SER A 245 10.29 -47.52 9.98
N VAL A 246 11.33 -47.84 9.19
CA VAL A 246 12.45 -46.93 8.95
C VAL A 246 12.25 -46.26 7.57
N MET A 247 12.11 -44.94 7.56
CA MET A 247 11.95 -44.09 6.34
C MET A 247 10.71 -44.41 5.47
N VAL A 248 9.53 -44.45 6.08
CA VAL A 248 8.22 -44.71 5.41
C VAL A 248 8.01 -43.84 4.16
N GLU A 249 8.41 -42.57 4.18
CA GLU A 249 8.23 -41.65 3.05
C GLU A 249 9.15 -41.97 1.87
N GLU A 250 10.40 -42.37 2.11
CA GLU A 250 11.31 -42.85 1.07
C GLU A 250 10.88 -44.21 0.53
N GLN A 251 10.41 -45.11 1.41
CA GLN A 251 9.87 -46.41 1.01
C GLN A 251 8.64 -46.23 0.09
N LEU A 252 7.69 -45.38 0.47
CA LEU A 252 6.51 -45.08 -0.34
C LEU A 252 6.87 -44.40 -1.67
N LYS A 253 7.85 -43.49 -1.66
CA LYS A 253 8.32 -42.83 -2.89
C LYS A 253 8.98 -43.83 -3.84
N ASN A 254 9.83 -44.70 -3.32
CA ASN A 254 10.48 -45.77 -4.09
C ASN A 254 9.48 -46.83 -4.59
N MET A 255 8.42 -47.14 -3.84
CA MET A 255 7.35 -48.05 -4.29
C MET A 255 6.48 -47.45 -5.42
N LYS A 256 6.31 -46.12 -5.43
CA LYS A 256 5.50 -45.42 -6.44
C LYS A 256 6.26 -45.25 -7.75
N GLU A 257 7.58 -45.10 -7.68
CA GLU A 257 8.48 -45.07 -8.83
C GLU A 257 8.74 -46.51 -9.33
N ARG A 258 7.80 -47.07 -10.11
CA ARG A 258 7.95 -48.36 -10.83
C ARG A 258 9.03 -48.31 -11.94
N LYS A 259 10.25 -47.89 -11.63
CA LYS A 259 11.42 -48.12 -12.47
C LYS A 259 12.19 -49.27 -11.84
N GLN A 260 12.53 -50.31 -12.62
CA GLN A 260 13.49 -51.33 -12.17
C GLN A 260 14.67 -50.58 -11.55
N SER A 261 14.88 -50.78 -10.25
CA SER A 261 15.89 -49.99 -9.56
C SER A 261 17.23 -50.32 -10.21
N LYS A 262 18.05 -49.30 -10.50
CA LYS A 262 19.40 -49.50 -11.04
C LYS A 262 20.22 -50.49 -10.19
N PHE A 263 19.87 -50.61 -8.90
CA PHE A 263 20.35 -51.65 -8.01
C PHE A 263 20.05 -53.07 -8.50
N LEU A 264 18.83 -53.40 -8.95
CA LEU A 264 18.49 -54.74 -9.46
C LEU A 264 19.22 -55.08 -10.75
N GLU A 265 19.47 -54.09 -11.61
CA GLU A 265 20.22 -54.25 -12.86
C GLU A 265 21.71 -54.55 -12.59
N LEU A 266 22.36 -53.75 -11.74
CA LEU A 266 23.74 -53.98 -11.29
C LEU A 266 23.84 -55.28 -10.46
N MET A 267 22.81 -55.50 -9.65
CA MET A 267 22.30 -56.75 -9.06
C MET A 267 22.66 -58.01 -9.85
N TYR A 268 21.86 -58.15 -10.91
CA TYR A 268 21.91 -59.23 -11.87
C TYR A 268 23.25 -59.32 -12.60
N THR A 269 23.84 -58.18 -12.96
CA THR A 269 25.11 -58.13 -13.68
C THR A 269 26.23 -58.78 -12.89
N VAL A 270 26.39 -58.43 -11.62
CA VAL A 270 27.45 -59.01 -10.78
C VAL A 270 27.17 -60.46 -10.42
N LEU A 271 25.91 -60.83 -10.12
CA LEU A 271 25.59 -62.21 -9.77
C LEU A 271 25.78 -63.18 -10.93
N LYS A 272 25.56 -62.75 -12.18
CA LYS A 272 25.74 -63.59 -13.37
C LYS A 272 27.19 -64.06 -13.56
N ASP A 273 28.15 -63.24 -13.16
CA ASP A 273 29.57 -63.50 -13.34
C ASP A 273 30.22 -64.19 -12.12
N LEU A 274 29.45 -64.41 -11.04
CA LEU A 274 29.94 -65.08 -9.84
C LEU A 274 29.69 -66.60 -9.92
N PRO A 275 30.71 -67.44 -9.66
CA PRO A 275 30.53 -68.89 -9.59
C PRO A 275 29.55 -69.30 -8.47
N GLU A 276 28.77 -70.36 -8.71
CA GLU A 276 27.97 -70.99 -7.66
C GLU A 276 28.87 -71.52 -6.53
N GLY A 277 28.54 -71.20 -5.28
CA GLY A 277 29.32 -71.58 -4.10
C GLY A 277 30.12 -70.45 -3.44
N VAL A 278 30.11 -69.25 -4.01
CA VAL A 278 30.69 -68.03 -3.42
C VAL A 278 29.81 -67.50 -2.28
N LYS A 279 30.43 -67.07 -1.17
CA LYS A 279 29.72 -66.45 -0.04
C LYS A 279 29.80 -64.93 -0.13
N ILE A 280 28.66 -64.25 -0.07
CA ILE A 280 28.56 -62.79 -0.07
C ILE A 280 28.08 -62.35 1.30
N TYR A 281 28.82 -61.45 1.97
CA TYR A 281 28.42 -60.93 3.29
C TYR A 281 28.25 -59.42 3.33
N ARG A 282 28.70 -58.68 2.31
CA ARG A 282 28.48 -57.23 2.25
C ARG A 282 28.10 -56.76 0.85
N ILE A 283 27.00 -56.02 0.78
CA ILE A 283 26.51 -55.35 -0.42
C ILE A 283 26.27 -53.88 -0.05
N GLU A 284 26.94 -52.97 -0.73
CA GLU A 284 26.79 -51.53 -0.55
C GLU A 284 26.32 -50.88 -1.87
N PHE A 285 25.19 -50.17 -1.83
CA PHE A 285 24.68 -49.41 -2.98
C PHE A 285 24.53 -47.94 -2.60
N LYS A 286 25.28 -47.07 -3.27
CA LYS A 286 25.22 -45.62 -3.05
C LYS A 286 25.55 -44.91 -4.36
N ASN A 287 24.96 -43.75 -4.63
CA ASN A 287 25.25 -42.93 -5.82
C ASN A 287 25.32 -43.71 -7.16
N SER A 288 24.45 -44.72 -7.33
CA SER A 288 24.43 -45.61 -8.50
C SER A 288 25.65 -46.53 -8.70
N TYR A 289 26.50 -46.72 -7.69
CA TYR A 289 27.54 -47.76 -7.68
C TYR A 289 27.16 -48.89 -6.74
N LEU A 290 27.43 -50.13 -7.14
CA LEU A 290 27.28 -51.34 -6.34
C LEU A 290 28.66 -51.89 -5.98
N LYS A 291 28.94 -52.02 -4.69
CA LYS A 291 30.13 -52.69 -4.16
C LYS A 291 29.72 -53.97 -3.45
N LEU A 292 30.31 -55.09 -3.88
CA LEU A 292 30.05 -56.41 -3.33
C LEU A 292 31.35 -56.97 -2.77
N VAL A 293 31.30 -57.46 -1.53
CA VAL A 293 32.42 -58.15 -0.88
C VAL A 293 31.99 -59.55 -0.49
N GLY A 294 32.81 -60.51 -0.89
CA GLY A 294 32.57 -61.93 -0.64
C GLY A 294 33.85 -62.71 -0.47
N GLU A 295 33.69 -64.00 -0.21
CA GLU A 295 34.77 -64.95 0.01
C GLU A 295 34.60 -66.15 -0.93
N ALA A 296 35.69 -66.56 -1.57
CA ALA A 296 35.71 -67.70 -2.49
C ALA A 296 36.96 -68.57 -2.29
N PRO A 297 36.84 -69.90 -2.48
CA PRO A 297 37.98 -70.80 -2.62
C PRO A 297 38.93 -70.40 -3.76
N GLU A 298 40.21 -70.76 -3.66
CA GLU A 298 41.25 -70.41 -4.64
C GLU A 298 40.92 -70.84 -6.08
N SER A 299 40.21 -71.96 -6.24
CA SER A 299 39.76 -72.48 -7.54
C SER A 299 38.79 -71.55 -8.28
N PHE A 300 38.04 -70.70 -7.56
CA PHE A 300 37.01 -69.83 -8.13
C PHE A 300 37.50 -68.41 -8.36
N ILE A 301 38.47 -67.93 -7.57
CA ILE A 301 38.99 -66.55 -7.66
C ILE A 301 39.54 -66.20 -9.04
N LYS A 302 40.19 -67.16 -9.71
CA LYS A 302 40.74 -66.93 -11.06
C LYS A 302 39.69 -66.53 -12.09
N ASN A 303 38.42 -66.85 -11.83
CA ASN A 303 37.30 -66.56 -12.73
C ASN A 303 36.50 -65.31 -12.29
N ILE A 304 36.82 -64.71 -11.14
CA ILE A 304 36.14 -63.51 -10.64
C ILE A 304 36.96 -62.27 -11.03
N LYS A 305 36.34 -61.35 -11.78
CA LYS A 305 36.93 -60.04 -12.08
C LYS A 305 36.77 -59.11 -10.89
N ALA A 306 37.61 -59.29 -9.87
CA ALA A 306 37.60 -58.49 -8.66
C ALA A 306 38.54 -57.27 -8.77
N ASP A 307 38.10 -56.14 -8.21
CA ASP A 307 38.90 -54.93 -8.05
C ASP A 307 39.94 -55.06 -6.93
N SER A 308 39.66 -55.90 -5.93
CA SER A 308 40.66 -56.29 -4.92
C SER A 308 40.48 -57.74 -4.49
N ILE A 309 41.59 -58.43 -4.22
CA ILE A 309 41.62 -59.81 -3.72
C ILE A 309 42.59 -59.86 -2.54
N ARG A 310 42.15 -60.44 -1.41
CA ARG A 310 42.97 -60.62 -0.22
C ARG A 310 42.83 -62.04 0.32
N LYS A 311 43.96 -62.69 0.64
CA LYS A 311 43.94 -64.02 1.26
C LYS A 311 43.50 -63.90 2.72
N THR A 312 42.51 -64.70 3.10
CA THR A 312 41.98 -64.78 4.46
C THR A 312 42.85 -65.71 5.32
N PRO A 313 42.82 -65.59 6.66
CA PRO A 313 43.54 -66.48 7.58
C PRO A 313 43.16 -67.96 7.43
N GLU A 314 41.95 -68.25 6.94
CA GLU A 314 41.38 -69.59 6.78
C GLU A 314 41.76 -70.25 5.45
N GLY A 315 42.57 -69.58 4.62
CA GLY A 315 43.08 -70.11 3.35
C GLY A 315 42.24 -69.79 2.11
N ASN A 316 41.03 -69.26 2.29
CA ASN A 316 40.18 -68.73 1.21
C ASN A 316 40.59 -67.30 0.82
N TYR A 317 39.94 -66.73 -0.18
CA TYR A 317 40.22 -65.39 -0.68
C TYR A 317 38.97 -64.51 -0.59
N GLU A 318 39.11 -63.39 0.10
CA GLU A 318 38.16 -62.27 0.09
C GLU A 318 38.35 -61.52 -1.23
N PHE A 319 37.24 -61.17 -1.89
CA PHE A 319 37.24 -60.38 -3.11
C PHE A 319 36.25 -59.22 -3.02
N GLU A 320 36.57 -58.14 -3.72
CA GLU A 320 35.72 -56.96 -3.86
C GLU A 320 35.42 -56.72 -5.34
N VAL A 321 34.14 -56.55 -5.69
CA VAL A 321 33.68 -56.17 -7.04
C VAL A 321 32.91 -54.86 -6.94
N VAL A 322 33.26 -53.90 -7.80
CA VAL A 322 32.60 -52.58 -7.91
C VAL A 322 32.07 -52.38 -9.32
N VAL A 323 30.75 -52.19 -9.45
CA VAL A 323 30.07 -51.96 -10.74
C VAL A 323 29.27 -50.66 -10.70
N ARG A 324 29.18 -49.98 -11.84
CA ARG A 324 28.62 -48.61 -11.98
C ARG A 324 27.48 -48.53 -12.99
#